data_AF-A0A923IZ54-F1
#
_entry.id   AF-A0A923IZ54-F1
#
_cell.length_a   1.000
_cell.length_b   1.000
_cell.length_c   1.000
_cell.angle_alpha   90.00
_cell.angle_beta   90.00
_cell.angle_gamma   90.00
#
_symmetry.space_group_name_H-M   'P 1'
#
loop_
_entity.id
_entity.type
_entity.pdbx_description
1 polymer ?
#
loop_
_entity_poly.entity_id
_entity_poly.type
_entity_poly.pdbx_seq_one_letter_code
_entity_poly.pdbx_strand_id
1 'polypeptide(L)' 'MLEYRYDTQLLIEGENLDEDVINDYFTNNFKGDCLLAVGDEELIKIHYHTNEPWKLSVIIPS' A
#
# COMPACT_ATOMS: atom_id res chain seq x y z
N MET A 1 1.81 -17.17 -15.36
CA MET A 1 2.94 -16.21 -15.30
C MET A 1 2.52 -15.15 -14.31
N LEU A 2 3.33 -14.82 -13.30
CA LEU A 2 2.98 -13.77 -12.34
C LEU A 2 2.99 -12.42 -13.07
N GLU A 3 1.85 -11.73 -13.10
CA GLU A 3 1.71 -10.41 -13.73
C GLU A 3 2.48 -9.34 -12.95
N TYR A 4 2.48 -9.44 -11.62
CA TYR A 4 3.27 -8.62 -10.70
C TYR A 4 4.32 -9.47 -9.97
N ARG A 5 5.59 -9.08 -10.08
CA ARG A 5 6.72 -9.91 -9.61
C ARG A 5 7.24 -9.57 -8.23
N TYR A 6 7.03 -8.34 -7.76
CA TYR A 6 7.56 -7.91 -6.47
C TYR A 6 6.45 -7.82 -5.47
N ASP A 7 6.63 -8.49 -4.34
CA ASP A 7 5.88 -8.23 -3.12
C ASP A 7 6.47 -7.02 -2.41
N THR A 8 5.65 -6.01 -2.16
CA THR A 8 6.02 -4.80 -1.45
C THR A 8 5.21 -4.69 -0.17
N GLN A 9 5.92 -4.65 0.95
CA GLN A 9 5.32 -4.48 2.27
C GLN A 9 5.74 -3.15 2.87
N LEU A 10 4.78 -2.43 3.41
CA LEU A 10 4.96 -1.09 3.97
C LEU A 10 4.23 -0.98 5.30
N LEU A 11 4.70 -0.08 6.16
CA LEU A 11 4.00 0.38 7.35
C LEU A 11 3.71 1.86 7.17
N ILE A 12 2.46 2.24 7.41
CA ILE A 12 2.00 3.62 7.39
C ILE A 12 1.64 3.98 8.83
N GLU A 13 2.40 4.90 9.41
CA GLU A 13 2.12 5.50 10.72
C GLU A 13 1.40 6.84 10.52
N GLY A 14 0.41 7.14 11.36
CA GLY A 14 -0.36 8.38 11.29
C GLY A 14 -1.38 8.50 12.41
N GLU A 15 -2.37 9.37 12.21
CA GLU A 15 -3.51 9.56 13.11
C GLU A 15 -4.81 9.49 12.28
N ASN A 16 -5.85 8.85 12.82
CA ASN A 16 -7.14 8.65 12.15
C ASN A 16 -7.01 7.99 10.76
N LEU A 17 -6.15 6.97 10.66
CA LEU A 17 -6.00 6.20 9.44
C LEU A 17 -7.26 5.41 9.12
N ASP A 18 -7.61 5.34 7.83
CA ASP A 18 -8.76 4.61 7.31
C ASP A 18 -8.31 3.64 6.22
N GLU A 19 -8.53 2.34 6.46
CA GLU A 19 -8.17 1.26 5.55
C GLU A 19 -8.87 1.38 4.19
N ASP A 20 -10.13 1.80 4.16
CA ASP A 20 -10.91 1.93 2.92
C ASP A 20 -10.34 3.06 2.04
N VAL A 21 -9.99 4.19 2.66
CA VAL A 21 -9.37 5.32 1.97
C VAL A 21 -8.01 4.93 1.38
N ILE A 22 -7.21 4.16 2.13
CA ILE A 22 -5.91 3.68 1.65
C ILE A 22 -6.09 2.67 0.52
N ASN A 23 -7.06 1.75 0.64
CA ASN A 23 -7.37 0.78 -0.40
C ASN A 23 -7.75 1.48 -1.72
N ASP A 24 -8.65 2.46 -1.65
CA ASP A 24 -9.08 3.25 -2.79
C ASP A 24 -7.91 4.02 -3.42
N TYR A 25 -7.06 4.64 -2.61
CA TYR A 25 -5.90 5.36 -3.11
C TYR A 25 -4.94 4.43 -3.85
N PHE A 26 -4.59 3.27 -3.29
CA PHE A 26 -3.65 2.34 -3.91
C PHE A 26 -4.20 1.78 -5.22
N THR A 27 -5.47 1.38 -5.23
CA THR A 27 -6.14 0.81 -6.41
C THR A 27 -6.24 1.81 -7.56
N ASN A 28 -6.46 3.09 -7.26
CA ASN A 28 -6.58 4.14 -8.28
C ASN A 28 -5.23 4.69 -8.78
N ASN A 29 -4.16 4.61 -7.97
CA ASN A 29 -2.88 5.26 -8.28
C ASN A 29 -1.77 4.29 -8.71
N PHE A 30 -1.84 3.01 -8.33
CA PHE A 30 -0.78 2.04 -8.62
C PHE A 30 -1.30 0.80 -9.33
N LYS A 31 -0.47 0.27 -10.22
CA LYS A 31 -0.73 -1.01 -10.89
C LYS A 31 -0.18 -2.14 -10.04
N GLY A 32 -1.05 -3.08 -9.71
CA GLY A 32 -0.71 -4.21 -8.85
C GLY A 32 -1.90 -5.11 -8.58
N ASP A 33 -1.69 -6.11 -7.75
CA ASP A 33 -2.72 -7.00 -7.25
C ASP A 33 -2.50 -7.34 -5.77
N CYS A 34 -3.46 -8.09 -5.21
CA CYS A 34 -3.41 -8.61 -3.84
C CYS A 34 -3.15 -7.54 -2.77
N LEU A 35 -3.81 -6.39 -2.89
CA LEU A 35 -3.76 -5.35 -1.84
C LEU A 35 -4.40 -5.87 -0.55
N LEU A 36 -3.65 -5.72 0.54
CA LEU A 36 -4.14 -5.95 1.89
C LEU A 36 -3.65 -4.79 2.76
N ALA A 37 -4.59 -3.96 3.22
CA ALA A 37 -4.37 -2.94 4.22
C ALA A 37 -5.02 -3.40 5.53
N VAL A 38 -4.23 -3.62 6.58
CA VAL A 38 -4.71 -4.10 7.87
C VAL A 38 -3.98 -3.36 8.98
N GLY A 39 -4.72 -2.85 9.94
CA GLY A 39 -4.16 -2.20 11.12
C GLY A 39 -5.22 -1.53 11.98
N ASP A 40 -4.82 -0.41 12.58
CA ASP A 40 -5.70 0.47 13.34
C ASP A 40 -5.54 1.92 12.87
N GLU A 41 -6.19 2.85 13.58
CA GLU A 41 -6.19 4.28 13.25
C GLU A 41 -4.81 4.96 13.41
N GLU A 42 -3.82 4.28 13.98
CA GLU A 42 -2.47 4.82 14.23
C GLU A 42 -1.40 4.13 13.37
N LEU A 43 -1.58 2.85 13.04
CA LEU A 43 -0.63 2.07 12.26
C LEU A 43 -1.33 1.07 11.34
N ILE A 44 -1.07 1.19 10.03
CA ILE A 44 -1.58 0.25 9.02
C ILE A 44 -0.42 -0.44 8.29
N LYS A 45 -0.52 -1.78 8.20
CA LYS A 45 0.35 -2.60 7.36
C LYS A 45 -0.26 -2.77 5.98
N ILE A 46 0.56 -2.52 4.95
CA ILE A 46 0.21 -2.75 3.55
C ILE A 46 1.01 -3.93 3.01
N HIS A 47 0.33 -4.84 2.33
CA HIS A 47 0.91 -5.86 1.44
C HIS A 47 0.37 -5.62 0.05
N TYR A 48 1.26 -5.50 -0.94
CA TYR A 48 0.85 -5.25 -2.32
C TYR A 48 1.85 -5.79 -3.33
N HIS A 49 1.37 -6.48 -4.35
CA HIS A 49 2.23 -6.90 -5.44
C HIS A 49 2.27 -5.85 -6.54
N THR A 50 3.46 -5.44 -6.95
CA THR A 50 3.63 -4.49 -8.06
C THR A 50 4.92 -4.77 -8.83
N ASN A 51 5.04 -4.18 -10.01
CA ASN A 51 6.30 -4.15 -10.77
C ASN A 51 7.08 -2.84 -10.56
N GLU A 52 6.49 -1.87 -9.84
CA GLU A 52 7.04 -0.53 -9.64
C GLU A 52 7.14 -0.14 -8.15
N PRO A 53 7.85 -0.92 -7.30
CA PRO A 53 7.89 -0.70 -5.85
C PRO A 53 8.40 0.70 -5.44
N TRP A 54 9.29 1.31 -6.22
CA TRP A 54 9.83 2.66 -5.98
C TRP A 54 8.77 3.78 -6.04
N LYS A 55 7.60 3.52 -6.65
CA LYS A 55 6.51 4.51 -6.66
C LYS A 55 5.76 4.56 -5.33
N LEU A 56 5.76 3.47 -4.57
CA LEU A 56 5.07 3.39 -3.29
C LEU A 56 5.81 4.13 -2.17
N SER A 57 7.14 4.16 -2.22
CA SER A 57 7.98 4.87 -1.24
C SER A 57 7.85 6.40 -1.29
N VAL A 58 7.18 6.97 -2.29
CA VAL A 58 6.97 8.42 -2.41
C VAL A 58 5.83 8.92 -1.49
N ILE A 59 5.01 8.01 -0.96
CA ILE A 59 3.80 8.34 -0.20
C ILE A 59 4.11 8.73 1.27
N ILE A 60 5.24 8.30 1.83
CA ILE A 60 5.60 8.61 3.22
C ILE A 60 6.48 9.87 3.21
N PRO A 61 5.97 11.06 3.62
CA PRO A 61 6.84 12.22 3.79
C PRO A 61 7.89 11.89 4.86
N SER A 62 9.16 12.12 4.52
CA SER A 62 10.30 12.04 5.43
C SER A 62 10.22 13.08 6.55
#